data_AF-A0A3B3TB02-F1
#
_entry.id   AF-A0A3B3TB02-F1
#
_cell.length_a   1.000
_cell.length_b   1.000
_cell.length_c   1.000
_cell.angle_alpha   90.00
_cell.angle_beta   90.00
_cell.angle_gamma   90.00
#
_symmetry.space_group_name_H-M   'P 1'
#
loop_
_entity.id
_entity.type
_entity.pdbx_description
1 polymer ?
#
loop_
_entity_poly.entity_id
_entity_poly.type
_entity_poly.pdbx_seq_one_letter_code
_entity_poly.pdbx_strand_id
1 'polypeptide(L)'
;MDRTQFGYLLTKLQENGLSREHSHGKTKYMANQNSFRELSDKFNLSVSSAHRTVLQVLTILSRIGPTFISWPNGCEKGASAAAFQRTCGLAGVIGAIDGCHIQIQKPAIRGVDYMNRKGFCSVLLQGIVDEKGRFIDIFAGPPGRVHDARMLRASDFFLEWHQKMGEYFLLGDSAYISQAFPFICAPKRDNGRLTEAEHQLNARISRGRVIVEQAFGCLKCKWRRLRDLQNTRTDIVVMVIMAACFLHNMRYGLQDGDRNWRTMMTGLKTLQDGNWKGTRKGVQDWRVMR
;
A
#
# COMPACT_ATOMS: atom_id res chain seq x y z
N MET A 1 1.31 -13.35 -10.29
CA MET A 1 2.67 -13.36 -9.76
C MET A 1 3.39 -14.45 -10.54
N ASP A 2 4.44 -14.11 -11.27
CA ASP A 2 5.16 -15.08 -12.11
C ASP A 2 6.10 -15.97 -11.27
N ARG A 3 6.71 -17.01 -11.89
CA ARG A 3 7.61 -17.97 -11.21
C ARG A 3 8.86 -17.29 -10.64
N THR A 4 9.33 -16.21 -11.25
CA THR A 4 10.54 -15.47 -10.87
C THR A 4 10.29 -14.58 -9.64
N GLN A 5 9.15 -13.87 -9.62
CA GLN A 5 8.64 -13.11 -8.47
C GLN A 5 8.44 -14.02 -7.25
N PHE A 6 7.92 -15.21 -7.50
CA PHE A 6 7.72 -16.22 -6.48
C PHE A 6 9.05 -16.77 -5.93
N GLY A 7 10.00 -17.09 -6.80
CA GLY A 7 11.35 -17.49 -6.40
C GLY A 7 12.06 -16.42 -5.56
N TYR A 8 11.89 -15.14 -5.90
CA TYR A 8 12.49 -14.05 -5.13
C TYR A 8 11.85 -13.86 -3.75
N LEU A 9 10.50 -13.85 -3.66
CA LEU A 9 9.80 -13.77 -2.37
C LEU A 9 10.24 -14.92 -1.47
N LEU A 10 10.37 -16.11 -2.06
CA LEU A 10 10.84 -17.31 -1.39
C LEU A 10 12.26 -17.13 -0.81
N THR A 11 13.19 -16.60 -1.58
CA THR A 11 14.56 -16.32 -1.11
C THR A 11 14.58 -15.31 0.02
N LYS A 12 13.82 -14.21 -0.06
CA LYS A 12 13.78 -13.20 1.02
C LYS A 12 13.17 -13.72 2.31
N LEU A 13 12.14 -14.56 2.19
CA LEU A 13 11.58 -15.25 3.35
C LEU A 13 12.61 -16.20 3.98
N GLN A 14 13.39 -16.93 3.16
CA GLN A 14 14.46 -17.83 3.64
C GLN A 14 15.59 -17.09 4.35
N GLU A 15 16.08 -15.98 3.78
CA GLU A 15 17.10 -15.11 4.39
C GLU A 15 16.66 -14.55 5.76
N ASN A 16 15.35 -14.39 5.96
CA ASN A 16 14.78 -13.93 7.23
C ASN A 16 14.29 -15.09 8.13
N GLY A 17 14.78 -16.32 7.88
CA GLY A 17 14.61 -17.47 8.78
C GLY A 17 13.41 -18.38 8.50
N LEU A 18 12.74 -18.28 7.34
CA LEU A 18 11.65 -19.20 6.97
C LEU A 18 12.15 -20.43 6.18
N SER A 19 11.89 -21.63 6.69
CA SER A 19 12.23 -22.90 6.02
C SER A 19 11.58 -23.06 4.62
N ARG A 20 12.27 -23.80 3.73
CA ARG A 20 11.96 -24.00 2.30
C ARG A 20 10.59 -24.63 2.04
N GLU A 21 10.23 -25.68 2.77
CA GLU A 21 8.97 -26.47 2.61
C GLU A 21 7.69 -25.66 2.83
N HIS A 22 7.87 -24.51 3.44
CA HIS A 22 6.87 -23.80 4.17
C HIS A 22 6.34 -22.65 3.28
N SER A 23 7.22 -21.96 2.59
CA SER A 23 6.95 -20.83 1.69
C SER A 23 5.80 -20.94 0.65
N HIS A 24 5.65 -22.08 -0.07
CA HIS A 24 4.77 -22.22 -1.24
C HIS A 24 3.27 -22.08 -0.92
N GLY A 25 2.85 -22.49 0.27
CA GLY A 25 1.45 -22.41 0.64
C GLY A 25 0.95 -21.04 1.08
N LYS A 26 1.88 -20.17 1.44
CA LYS A 26 1.62 -19.02 2.31
C LYS A 26 1.24 -17.77 1.55
N THR A 27 1.82 -17.57 0.38
CA THR A 27 1.40 -16.51 -0.56
C THR A 27 0.00 -16.80 -1.10
N LYS A 28 -0.39 -18.09 -1.19
CA LYS A 28 -1.72 -18.53 -1.63
C LYS A 28 -2.81 -18.24 -0.59
N TYR A 29 -2.46 -18.17 0.70
CA TYR A 29 -3.37 -17.71 1.77
C TYR A 29 -3.80 -16.27 1.56
N MET A 30 -2.85 -15.36 1.32
CA MET A 30 -3.19 -13.94 1.16
C MET A 30 -4.00 -13.69 -0.12
N ALA A 31 -3.74 -14.47 -1.17
CA ALA A 31 -4.43 -14.36 -2.46
C ALA A 31 -5.89 -14.83 -2.40
N ASN A 32 -6.19 -15.83 -1.56
CA ASN A 32 -7.51 -16.45 -1.45
C ASN A 32 -8.22 -16.10 -0.13
N GLN A 33 -9.49 -16.46 0.00
CA GLN A 33 -10.26 -16.27 1.25
C GLN A 33 -10.19 -17.48 2.19
N ASN A 34 -9.36 -18.47 1.87
CA ASN A 34 -9.29 -19.74 2.59
C ASN A 34 -9.14 -19.56 4.11
N SER A 35 -9.84 -20.38 4.87
CA SER A 35 -9.68 -20.42 6.33
C SER A 35 -8.31 -20.99 6.73
N PHE A 36 -7.87 -20.72 7.97
CA PHE A 36 -6.67 -21.39 8.51
C PHE A 36 -6.82 -22.91 8.54
N ARG A 37 -8.04 -23.43 8.65
CA ARG A 37 -8.34 -24.86 8.56
C ARG A 37 -8.06 -25.39 7.15
N GLU A 38 -8.55 -24.73 6.11
CA GLU A 38 -8.24 -25.13 4.72
C GLU A 38 -6.74 -25.03 4.38
N LEU A 39 -6.01 -24.10 4.98
CA LEU A 39 -4.54 -24.08 4.84
C LEU A 39 -3.88 -25.24 5.58
N SER A 40 -4.33 -25.49 6.82
CA SER A 40 -3.89 -26.59 7.67
C SER A 40 -4.02 -27.92 6.93
N ASP A 41 -5.20 -28.17 6.35
CA ASP A 41 -5.52 -29.37 5.57
C ASP A 41 -4.68 -29.44 4.28
N LYS A 42 -4.51 -28.32 3.58
CA LYS A 42 -3.78 -28.27 2.31
C LYS A 42 -2.27 -28.45 2.44
N PHE A 43 -1.68 -28.01 3.55
CA PHE A 43 -0.24 -28.08 3.82
C PHE A 43 0.11 -29.11 4.88
N ASN A 44 -0.86 -29.93 5.31
CA ASN A 44 -0.73 -30.92 6.38
C ASN A 44 -0.07 -30.34 7.65
N LEU A 45 -0.44 -29.11 8.00
CA LEU A 45 0.02 -28.41 9.21
C LEU A 45 -1.09 -28.47 10.26
N SER A 46 -0.77 -28.21 11.52
CA SER A 46 -1.80 -27.87 12.51
C SER A 46 -2.28 -26.43 12.30
N VAL A 47 -3.52 -26.12 12.70
CA VAL A 47 -4.10 -24.77 12.59
C VAL A 47 -3.24 -23.74 13.33
N SER A 48 -2.71 -24.11 14.50
CA SER A 48 -1.81 -23.28 15.30
C SER A 48 -0.49 -22.98 14.58
N SER A 49 0.09 -23.98 13.90
CA SER A 49 1.29 -23.82 13.08
C SER A 49 1.01 -22.93 11.87
N ALA A 50 -0.10 -23.15 11.16
CA ALA A 50 -0.50 -22.31 10.04
C ALA A 50 -0.65 -20.82 10.45
N HIS A 51 -1.29 -20.57 11.60
CA HIS A 51 -1.45 -19.21 12.14
C HIS A 51 -0.11 -18.55 12.49
N ARG A 52 0.73 -19.23 13.31
CA ARG A 52 2.06 -18.72 13.71
C ARG A 52 2.90 -18.35 12.49
N THR A 53 2.80 -19.17 11.46
CA THR A 53 3.58 -19.02 10.27
C THR A 53 3.10 -17.89 9.36
N VAL A 54 1.79 -17.65 9.25
CA VAL A 54 1.28 -16.46 8.57
C VAL A 54 1.78 -15.19 9.28
N LEU A 55 1.76 -15.17 10.60
CA LEU A 55 2.29 -14.04 11.37
C LEU A 55 3.79 -13.81 11.10
N GLN A 56 4.60 -14.87 11.04
CA GLN A 56 6.02 -14.75 10.69
C GLN A 56 6.24 -14.12 9.31
N VAL A 57 5.49 -14.59 8.29
CA VAL A 57 5.57 -14.01 6.94
C VAL A 57 5.17 -12.54 6.97
N LEU A 58 4.06 -12.21 7.63
CA LEU A 58 3.62 -10.82 7.77
C LEU A 58 4.67 -9.96 8.47
N THR A 59 5.31 -10.43 9.54
CA THR A 59 6.38 -9.71 10.24
C THR A 59 7.57 -9.43 9.32
N ILE A 60 7.98 -10.42 8.51
CA ILE A 60 9.09 -10.23 7.57
C ILE A 60 8.70 -9.26 6.47
N LEU A 61 7.49 -9.39 5.92
CA LEU A 61 6.96 -8.48 4.91
C LEU A 61 6.90 -7.04 5.43
N SER A 62 6.52 -6.82 6.69
CA SER A 62 6.56 -5.50 7.31
C SER A 62 7.98 -4.94 7.44
N ARG A 63 9.01 -5.79 7.58
CA ARG A 63 10.42 -5.34 7.64
C ARG A 63 10.99 -4.98 6.28
N ILE A 64 10.65 -5.74 5.23
CA ILE A 64 11.13 -5.48 3.87
C ILE A 64 10.22 -4.50 3.10
N GLY A 65 9.01 -4.26 3.59
CA GLY A 65 8.00 -3.36 3.02
C GLY A 65 8.55 -2.00 2.53
N PRO A 66 9.33 -1.28 3.34
CA PRO A 66 9.89 0.03 2.96
C PRO A 66 10.82 -0.01 1.73
N THR A 67 11.33 -1.18 1.34
CA THR A 67 12.18 -1.30 0.12
C THR A 67 11.36 -1.38 -1.17
N PHE A 68 10.05 -1.61 -1.08
CA PHE A 68 9.16 -1.73 -2.24
C PHE A 68 8.09 -0.65 -2.30
N ILE A 69 7.79 -0.01 -1.17
CA ILE A 69 6.95 1.18 -1.08
C ILE A 69 7.87 2.31 -0.66
N SER A 70 8.41 3.01 -1.65
CA SER A 70 9.40 4.06 -1.47
C SER A 70 9.00 5.28 -2.26
N TRP A 71 9.21 6.45 -1.67
CA TRP A 71 8.95 7.72 -2.34
C TRP A 71 9.88 7.91 -3.56
N PRO A 72 9.38 8.42 -4.70
CA PRO A 72 10.17 8.58 -5.91
C PRO A 72 11.30 9.60 -5.74
N ASN A 73 12.44 9.32 -6.39
CA ASN A 73 13.54 10.29 -6.51
C ASN A 73 13.24 11.37 -7.57
N GLY A 74 14.11 12.37 -7.71
CA GLY A 74 13.88 13.49 -8.64
C GLY A 74 13.66 13.08 -10.11
N CYS A 75 14.41 12.08 -10.60
CA CYS A 75 14.23 11.58 -11.96
C CYS A 75 12.88 10.87 -12.13
N GLU A 76 12.50 10.05 -11.15
CA GLU A 76 11.21 9.35 -11.14
C GLU A 76 10.04 10.33 -11.06
N LYS A 77 10.12 11.35 -10.21
CA LYS A 77 9.13 12.43 -10.16
C LYS A 77 8.96 13.11 -11.52
N GLY A 78 10.06 13.44 -12.20
CA GLY A 78 10.01 14.02 -13.54
C GLY A 78 9.33 13.10 -14.56
N ALA A 79 9.62 11.79 -14.50
CA ALA A 79 8.99 10.80 -15.36
C ALA A 79 7.48 10.64 -15.07
N SER A 80 7.08 10.58 -13.80
CA SER A 80 5.67 10.53 -13.39
C SER A 80 4.94 11.80 -13.82
N ALA A 81 5.54 12.98 -13.61
CA ALA A 81 4.98 14.27 -14.05
C ALA A 81 4.73 14.30 -15.56
N ALA A 82 5.69 13.84 -16.37
CA ALA A 82 5.52 13.75 -17.81
C ALA A 82 4.43 12.73 -18.21
N ALA A 83 4.26 11.64 -17.46
CA ALA A 83 3.24 10.64 -17.72
C ALA A 83 1.83 11.13 -17.36
N PHE A 84 1.65 11.79 -16.22
CA PHE A 84 0.37 12.41 -15.86
C PHE A 84 0.02 13.55 -16.81
N GLN A 85 0.99 14.38 -17.23
CA GLN A 85 0.76 15.40 -18.26
C GLN A 85 0.21 14.78 -19.55
N ARG A 86 0.73 13.64 -20.00
CA ARG A 86 0.20 12.92 -21.18
C ARG A 86 -1.18 12.32 -20.95
N THR A 87 -1.47 11.87 -19.73
CA THR A 87 -2.69 11.12 -19.40
C THR A 87 -3.88 12.04 -19.13
N CYS A 88 -3.67 13.09 -18.34
CA CYS A 88 -4.72 14.00 -17.89
C CYS A 88 -4.49 15.46 -18.27
N GLY A 89 -3.33 15.83 -18.82
CA GLY A 89 -3.03 17.21 -19.24
C GLY A 89 -2.66 18.14 -18.08
N LEU A 90 -2.25 17.60 -16.93
CA LEU A 90 -1.85 18.36 -15.73
C LEU A 90 -0.36 18.20 -15.45
N ALA A 91 0.34 19.33 -15.36
CA ALA A 91 1.79 19.37 -15.20
C ALA A 91 2.16 19.27 -13.72
N GLY A 92 3.35 18.74 -13.44
CA GLY A 92 3.86 18.62 -12.07
C GLY A 92 3.14 17.58 -11.20
N VAL A 93 2.20 16.81 -11.75
CA VAL A 93 1.49 15.75 -11.01
C VAL A 93 2.32 14.47 -10.97
N ILE A 94 2.71 14.01 -9.78
CA ILE A 94 3.56 12.81 -9.64
C ILE A 94 2.82 11.57 -9.16
N GLY A 95 1.57 11.74 -8.74
CA GLY A 95 0.78 10.64 -8.23
C GLY A 95 -0.64 11.04 -7.90
N ALA A 96 -1.41 10.04 -7.48
CA ALA A 96 -2.78 10.22 -7.00
C ALA A 96 -2.94 9.57 -5.63
N ILE A 97 -3.60 10.27 -4.70
CA ILE A 97 -3.90 9.84 -3.34
C ILE A 97 -5.37 9.46 -3.22
N ASP A 98 -5.65 8.35 -2.57
CA ASP A 98 -7.02 7.97 -2.21
C ASP A 98 -7.08 7.15 -0.92
N GLY A 99 -8.27 7.17 -0.30
CA GLY A 99 -8.63 6.38 0.86
C GLY A 99 -9.45 5.14 0.46
N CYS A 100 -9.23 4.04 1.16
CA CYS A 100 -9.88 2.77 0.88
C CYS A 100 -10.31 2.06 2.17
N HIS A 101 -11.61 1.76 2.26
CA HIS A 101 -12.15 0.93 3.34
C HIS A 101 -11.86 -0.56 3.08
N ILE A 102 -11.24 -1.21 4.07
CA ILE A 102 -11.04 -2.66 4.16
C ILE A 102 -12.04 -3.19 5.18
N GLN A 103 -12.96 -4.06 4.74
CA GLN A 103 -14.03 -4.57 5.59
C GLN A 103 -13.47 -5.54 6.63
N ILE A 104 -13.90 -5.35 7.88
CA ILE A 104 -13.53 -6.20 9.02
C ILE A 104 -14.77 -6.61 9.79
N GLN A 105 -14.65 -7.68 10.57
CA GLN A 105 -15.63 -7.97 11.62
C GLN A 105 -15.62 -6.84 12.65
N LYS A 106 -16.80 -6.50 13.19
CA LYS A 106 -16.93 -5.50 14.26
C LYS A 106 -16.03 -5.89 15.44
N PRO A 107 -15.03 -5.04 15.80
CA PRO A 107 -14.20 -5.30 16.96
C PRO A 107 -15.03 -5.34 18.25
N ALA A 108 -14.66 -6.22 19.18
CA ALA A 108 -15.31 -6.31 20.48
C ALA A 108 -15.14 -5.02 21.30
N ILE A 109 -13.96 -4.40 21.20
CA ILE A 109 -13.62 -3.14 21.88
C ILE A 109 -13.75 -1.99 20.88
N ARG A 110 -14.48 -0.93 21.24
CA ARG A 110 -14.66 0.29 20.43
C ARG A 110 -15.16 0.03 18.99
N GLY A 111 -15.92 -1.04 18.75
CA GLY A 111 -16.36 -1.41 17.40
C GLY A 111 -17.20 -0.34 16.68
N VAL A 112 -17.81 0.58 17.41
CA VAL A 112 -18.54 1.73 16.87
C VAL A 112 -17.62 2.69 16.09
N ASP A 113 -16.36 2.81 16.48
CA ASP A 113 -15.38 3.68 15.80
C ASP A 113 -15.01 3.15 14.41
N TYR A 114 -15.15 1.84 14.19
CA TYR A 114 -14.86 1.21 12.90
C TYR A 114 -16.05 1.26 11.93
N MET A 115 -17.23 1.63 12.42
CA MET A 115 -18.44 1.73 11.59
C MET A 115 -18.35 2.94 10.67
N ASN A 116 -18.31 2.67 9.37
CA ASN A 116 -18.28 3.70 8.34
C ASN A 116 -19.70 4.19 7.98
N ARG A 117 -19.77 5.18 7.09
CA ARG A 117 -21.02 5.79 6.61
C ARG A 117 -21.88 4.83 5.78
N LYS A 118 -21.31 3.72 5.30
CA LYS A 118 -22.00 2.67 4.52
C LYS A 118 -22.53 1.54 5.40
N GLY A 119 -22.48 1.68 6.73
CA GLY A 119 -23.09 0.73 7.68
C GLY A 119 -22.26 -0.51 8.00
N PHE A 120 -20.98 -0.59 7.57
CA PHE A 120 -20.11 -1.72 7.88
C PHE A 120 -18.85 -1.30 8.64
N CYS A 121 -18.26 -2.24 9.39
CA CYS A 121 -17.01 -2.01 10.11
C CYS A 121 -15.81 -2.13 9.15
N SER A 122 -14.89 -1.16 9.21
CA SER A 122 -13.73 -1.14 8.32
C SER A 122 -12.50 -0.52 8.96
N VAL A 123 -11.33 -0.95 8.48
CA VAL A 123 -10.04 -0.28 8.67
C VAL A 123 -9.74 0.52 7.40
N LEU A 124 -9.21 1.72 7.55
CA LEU A 124 -8.79 2.55 6.42
C LEU A 124 -7.37 2.21 5.97
N LEU A 125 -7.19 2.21 4.66
CA LEU A 125 -5.91 2.26 3.96
C LEU A 125 -5.91 3.51 3.09
N GLN A 126 -4.97 4.42 3.32
CA GLN A 126 -4.63 5.51 2.41
C GLN A 126 -3.42 5.08 1.61
N GLY A 127 -3.43 5.37 0.31
CA GLY A 127 -2.35 5.04 -0.58
C GLY A 127 -2.12 6.16 -1.57
N ILE A 128 -0.84 6.48 -1.80
CA ILE A 128 -0.41 7.32 -2.90
C ILE A 128 0.16 6.40 -3.97
N VAL A 129 -0.32 6.54 -5.20
CA VAL A 129 0.16 5.74 -6.33
C VAL A 129 0.77 6.61 -7.42
N ASP A 130 1.75 6.04 -8.12
CA ASP A 130 2.37 6.65 -9.29
C ASP A 130 1.58 6.38 -10.58
N GLU A 131 2.14 6.81 -11.73
CA GLU A 131 1.54 6.66 -13.05
C GLU A 131 1.34 5.19 -13.48
N LYS A 132 2.04 4.25 -12.85
CA LYS A 132 1.96 2.80 -13.11
C LYS A 132 0.99 2.10 -12.18
N GLY A 133 0.42 2.82 -11.21
CA GLY A 133 -0.44 2.27 -10.17
C GLY A 133 0.34 1.52 -9.09
N ARG A 134 1.64 1.80 -8.91
CA ARG A 134 2.44 1.30 -7.78
C ARG A 134 2.23 2.20 -6.58
N PHE A 135 2.09 1.61 -5.39
CA PHE A 135 2.01 2.37 -4.15
C PHE A 135 3.39 2.95 -3.79
N ILE A 136 3.52 4.27 -3.76
CA ILE A 136 4.77 4.96 -3.39
C ILE A 136 4.78 5.39 -1.92
N ASP A 137 3.59 5.46 -1.30
CA ASP A 137 3.38 5.70 0.12
C ASP A 137 2.07 5.04 0.54
N ILE A 138 2.01 4.49 1.76
CA ILE A 138 0.79 3.90 2.33
C ILE A 138 0.68 4.26 3.81
N PHE A 139 -0.55 4.43 4.28
CA PHE A 139 -0.86 4.56 5.70
C PHE A 139 -2.11 3.73 6.00
N ALA A 140 -2.07 2.87 7.02
CA ALA A 140 -3.17 1.94 7.32
C ALA A 140 -3.37 1.77 8.82
N GLY A 141 -4.60 1.48 9.23
CA GLY A 141 -4.93 1.22 10.65
C GLY A 141 -6.02 2.11 11.26
N PRO A 142 -6.19 3.38 10.85
CA PRO A 142 -7.27 4.20 11.38
C PRO A 142 -8.67 3.56 11.21
N PRO A 143 -9.58 3.74 12.19
CA PRO A 143 -10.94 3.22 12.10
C PRO A 143 -11.75 3.83 10.95
N GLY A 144 -12.70 3.07 10.40
CA GLY A 144 -13.53 3.45 9.25
C GLY A 144 -14.42 4.69 9.41
N ARG A 145 -14.56 5.23 10.62
CA ARG A 145 -15.24 6.52 10.85
C ARG A 145 -14.34 7.72 10.59
N VAL A 146 -13.02 7.54 10.58
CA VAL A 146 -12.05 8.61 10.36
C VAL A 146 -12.19 9.16 8.93
N HIS A 147 -12.07 10.47 8.79
CA HIS A 147 -12.09 11.15 7.49
C HIS A 147 -10.72 11.11 6.82
N ASP A 148 -10.69 11.06 5.49
CA ASP A 148 -9.45 11.00 4.69
C ASP A 148 -8.48 12.14 4.99
N ALA A 149 -8.98 13.38 5.14
CA ALA A 149 -8.17 14.52 5.54
C ALA A 149 -7.52 14.36 6.92
N ARG A 150 -8.21 13.73 7.88
CA ARG A 150 -7.65 13.45 9.21
C ARG A 150 -6.63 12.33 9.13
N MET A 151 -6.88 11.34 8.28
CA MET A 151 -5.95 10.26 8.02
C MET A 151 -4.65 10.77 7.41
N LEU A 152 -4.72 11.66 6.42
CA LEU A 152 -3.54 12.29 5.82
C LEU A 152 -2.71 13.04 6.87
N ARG A 153 -3.33 13.86 7.72
CA ARG A 153 -2.62 14.58 8.78
C ARG A 153 -1.89 13.69 9.78
N ALA A 154 -2.36 12.46 9.96
CA ALA A 154 -1.76 11.49 10.87
C ALA A 154 -0.69 10.62 10.20
N SER A 155 -0.50 10.72 8.88
CA SER A 155 0.45 9.91 8.13
C SER A 155 1.88 10.47 8.23
N ASP A 156 2.87 9.57 8.17
CA ASP A 156 4.29 9.95 8.13
C ASP A 156 4.62 10.80 6.90
N PHE A 157 3.92 10.57 5.78
CA PHE A 157 4.01 11.40 4.60
C PHE A 157 3.75 12.88 4.90
N PHE A 158 2.73 13.19 5.71
CA PHE A 158 2.39 14.57 6.04
C PHE A 158 3.44 15.25 6.94
N LEU A 159 4.22 14.52 7.71
CA LEU A 159 5.32 15.10 8.48
C LEU A 159 6.45 15.62 7.57
N GLU A 160 6.65 14.97 6.42
CA GLU A 160 7.77 15.22 5.51
C GLU A 160 7.34 15.78 4.14
N TRP A 161 6.07 16.21 4.00
CA TRP A 161 5.48 16.49 2.69
C TRP A 161 6.24 17.58 1.92
N HIS A 162 6.76 18.61 2.60
CA HIS A 162 7.51 19.69 1.96
C HIS A 162 8.77 19.16 1.24
N GLN A 163 9.52 18.28 1.90
CA GLN A 163 10.71 17.64 1.34
C GLN A 163 10.36 16.61 0.26
N LYS A 164 9.27 15.86 0.49
CA LYS A 164 8.80 14.83 -0.43
C LYS A 164 8.20 15.42 -1.71
N MET A 165 7.43 16.49 -1.65
CA MET A 165 6.72 17.07 -2.80
C MET A 165 7.58 18.08 -3.54
N GLY A 166 8.29 18.99 -2.86
CA GLY A 166 8.92 20.12 -3.53
C GLY A 166 7.89 20.92 -4.32
N GLU A 167 8.12 21.09 -5.63
CA GLU A 167 7.24 21.81 -6.56
C GLU A 167 6.14 20.94 -7.20
N TYR A 168 6.10 19.64 -6.87
CA TYR A 168 5.16 18.69 -7.46
C TYR A 168 3.83 18.64 -6.71
N PHE A 169 2.82 18.05 -7.34
CA PHE A 169 1.45 17.91 -6.84
C PHE A 169 0.96 16.45 -6.87
N LEU A 170 -0.05 16.16 -6.06
CA LEU A 170 -0.82 14.92 -6.08
C LEU A 170 -2.26 15.21 -6.53
N LEU A 171 -2.90 14.25 -7.18
CA LEU A 171 -4.35 14.28 -7.41
C LEU A 171 -5.07 13.65 -6.23
N GLY A 172 -6.07 14.34 -5.68
CA GLY A 172 -6.87 13.84 -4.57
C GLY A 172 -8.36 13.94 -4.85
N ASP A 173 -9.16 13.21 -4.08
CA ASP A 173 -10.60 13.38 -4.08
C ASP A 173 -11.03 14.73 -3.45
N SER A 174 -12.32 15.06 -3.56
CA SER A 174 -12.84 16.31 -2.98
C SER A 174 -12.82 16.36 -1.44
N ALA A 175 -12.54 15.23 -0.75
CA ALA A 175 -12.37 15.20 0.69
C ALA A 175 -11.00 15.74 1.13
N TYR A 176 -10.04 15.85 0.22
CA TYR A 176 -8.73 16.47 0.45
C TYR A 176 -8.67 17.98 0.14
N ILE A 177 -9.79 18.64 -0.17
CA ILE A 177 -9.80 20.10 -0.38
C ILE A 177 -9.59 20.79 0.98
N SER A 178 -8.38 21.31 1.21
CA SER A 178 -8.04 22.09 2.41
C SER A 178 -6.82 22.97 2.16
N GLN A 179 -6.78 24.15 2.78
CA GLN A 179 -5.58 25.00 2.82
C GLN A 179 -4.37 24.30 3.44
N ALA A 180 -4.60 23.29 4.29
CA ALA A 180 -3.55 22.49 4.90
C ALA A 180 -2.85 21.54 3.89
N PHE A 181 -3.40 21.35 2.69
CA PHE A 181 -2.89 20.42 1.68
C PHE A 181 -2.63 21.13 0.34
N PRO A 182 -1.74 22.13 0.29
CA PRO A 182 -1.48 22.91 -0.93
C PRO A 182 -0.88 22.06 -2.07
N PHE A 183 -0.34 20.89 -1.74
CA PHE A 183 0.24 19.93 -2.67
C PHE A 183 -0.80 18.97 -3.29
N ILE A 184 -2.10 19.10 -2.97
CA ILE A 184 -3.16 18.25 -3.53
C ILE A 184 -4.06 19.07 -4.46
N CYS A 185 -4.14 18.64 -5.72
CA CYS A 185 -5.14 19.10 -6.67
C CYS A 185 -6.36 18.18 -6.62
N ALA A 186 -7.50 18.73 -6.19
CA ALA A 186 -8.76 18.00 -6.03
C ALA A 186 -9.90 18.68 -6.82
N PRO A 187 -10.89 17.91 -7.31
CA PRO A 187 -11.97 18.48 -8.10
C PRO A 187 -12.86 19.36 -7.22
N LYS A 188 -13.18 20.57 -7.68
CA LYS A 188 -14.12 21.47 -6.99
C LYS A 188 -15.51 20.83 -6.95
N ARG A 189 -16.21 20.97 -5.82
CA ARG A 189 -17.59 20.47 -5.69
C ARG A 189 -18.50 21.24 -6.64
N ASP A 190 -19.30 20.50 -7.39
CA ASP A 190 -20.27 21.10 -8.28
C ASP A 190 -21.52 21.53 -7.50
N ASN A 191 -21.64 22.82 -7.28
CA ASN A 191 -22.81 23.45 -6.66
C ASN A 191 -23.71 24.12 -7.72
N GLY A 192 -23.59 23.73 -8.99
CA GLY A 192 -24.31 24.34 -10.13
C GLY A 192 -23.75 25.71 -10.55
N ARG A 193 -22.55 26.06 -10.09
CA ARG A 193 -21.89 27.37 -10.32
C ARG A 193 -20.48 27.24 -10.88
N LEU A 194 -20.09 26.05 -11.33
CA LEU A 194 -18.77 25.85 -11.91
C LEU A 194 -18.71 26.53 -13.28
N THR A 195 -17.61 27.22 -13.53
CA THR A 195 -17.28 27.72 -14.86
C THR A 195 -16.89 26.56 -15.77
N GLU A 196 -16.99 26.77 -17.09
CA GLU A 196 -16.56 25.76 -18.07
C GLU A 196 -15.08 25.35 -17.87
N ALA A 197 -14.21 26.32 -17.54
CA ALA A 197 -12.81 26.04 -17.21
C ALA A 197 -12.65 25.12 -15.98
N GLU A 198 -13.50 25.30 -14.96
CA GLU A 198 -13.50 24.43 -13.77
C GLU A 198 -14.05 23.04 -14.07
N HIS A 199 -15.07 22.91 -14.93
CA HIS A 199 -15.53 21.62 -15.41
C HIS A 199 -14.43 20.86 -16.16
N GLN A 200 -13.71 21.55 -17.05
CA GLN A 200 -12.58 20.96 -17.77
C GLN A 200 -11.45 20.54 -16.83
N LEU A 201 -11.14 21.34 -15.82
CA LEU A 201 -10.14 20.99 -14.80
C LEU A 201 -10.59 19.79 -13.97
N ASN A 202 -11.84 19.76 -13.50
CA ASN A 202 -12.39 18.63 -12.77
C ASN A 202 -12.36 17.34 -13.60
N ALA A 203 -12.65 17.43 -14.90
CA ALA A 203 -12.55 16.29 -15.82
C ALA A 203 -11.10 15.81 -15.97
N ARG A 204 -10.11 16.72 -16.04
CA ARG A 204 -8.69 16.38 -16.05
C ARG A 204 -8.27 15.68 -14.75
N ILE A 205 -8.62 16.23 -13.59
CA ILE A 205 -8.30 15.63 -12.28
C ILE A 205 -8.93 14.23 -12.19
N SER A 206 -10.19 14.09 -12.58
CA SER A 206 -10.91 12.82 -12.54
C SER A 206 -10.24 11.77 -13.43
N ARG A 207 -9.82 12.14 -14.66
CA ARG A 207 -9.06 11.24 -15.55
C ARG A 207 -7.75 10.77 -14.92
N GLY A 208 -7.00 11.66 -14.28
CA GLY A 208 -5.75 11.29 -13.62
C GLY A 208 -5.96 10.40 -12.40
N ARG A 209 -7.05 10.57 -11.64
CA ARG A 209 -7.39 9.75 -10.48
C ARG A 209 -7.80 8.31 -10.82
N VAL A 210 -8.17 8.01 -12.07
CA VAL A 210 -8.52 6.65 -12.47
C VAL A 210 -7.42 5.64 -12.09
N ILE A 211 -6.15 6.04 -12.12
CA ILE A 211 -5.03 5.14 -11.77
C ILE A 211 -5.05 4.68 -10.31
N VAL A 212 -5.43 5.55 -9.37
CA VAL A 212 -5.50 5.19 -7.94
C VAL A 212 -6.70 4.29 -7.66
N GLU A 213 -7.83 4.57 -8.28
CA GLU A 213 -9.03 3.73 -8.19
C GLU A 213 -8.75 2.33 -8.78
N GLN A 214 -8.03 2.26 -9.91
CA GLN A 214 -7.59 1.00 -10.52
C GLN A 214 -6.59 0.24 -9.64
N ALA A 215 -5.65 0.93 -9.00
CA ALA A 215 -4.67 0.30 -8.10
C ALA A 215 -5.38 -0.35 -6.89
N PHE A 216 -6.29 0.37 -6.23
CA PHE A 216 -7.12 -0.18 -5.14
C PHE A 216 -8.05 -1.30 -5.62
N GLY A 217 -8.65 -1.17 -6.80
CA GLY A 217 -9.46 -2.22 -7.41
C GLY A 217 -8.65 -3.49 -7.66
N CYS A 218 -7.45 -3.36 -8.25
CA CYS A 218 -6.52 -4.47 -8.47
C CYS A 218 -6.10 -5.14 -7.16
N LEU A 219 -5.77 -4.33 -6.14
CA LEU A 219 -5.39 -4.80 -4.81
C LEU A 219 -6.50 -5.67 -4.21
N LYS A 220 -7.76 -5.18 -4.19
CA LYS A 220 -8.92 -5.90 -3.66
C LYS A 220 -9.33 -7.11 -4.51
N CYS A 221 -9.12 -7.08 -5.82
CA CYS A 221 -9.45 -8.19 -6.71
C CYS A 221 -8.48 -9.36 -6.58
N LYS A 222 -7.18 -9.07 -6.45
CA LYS A 222 -6.14 -10.11 -6.36
C LYS A 222 -5.99 -10.67 -4.96
N TRP A 223 -6.12 -9.84 -3.94
CA TRP A 223 -6.00 -10.24 -2.55
C TRP A 223 -7.40 -10.32 -1.95
N ARG A 224 -8.16 -11.35 -2.34
CA ARG A 224 -9.59 -11.48 -1.99
C ARG A 224 -9.83 -11.48 -0.48
N ARG A 225 -8.81 -11.85 0.31
CA ARG A 225 -8.81 -11.75 1.77
C ARG A 225 -9.07 -10.32 2.27
N LEU A 226 -8.67 -9.29 1.54
CA LEU A 226 -8.96 -7.88 1.87
C LEU A 226 -10.43 -7.49 1.72
N ARG A 227 -11.24 -8.30 1.02
CA ARG A 227 -12.68 -8.05 0.88
C ARG A 227 -13.45 -8.42 2.13
N ASP A 228 -12.92 -9.36 2.91
CA ASP A 228 -13.56 -9.79 4.14
C ASP A 228 -12.55 -10.43 5.11
N LEU A 229 -12.19 -9.67 6.16
CA LEU A 229 -11.26 -10.09 7.21
C LEU A 229 -12.02 -10.51 8.48
N GLN A 230 -12.96 -11.45 8.34
CA GLN A 230 -13.65 -12.03 9.49
C GLN A 230 -12.67 -12.71 10.46
N ASN A 231 -12.97 -12.64 11.75
CA ASN A 231 -12.22 -13.25 12.86
C ASN A 231 -10.73 -12.90 12.91
N THR A 232 -10.35 -11.73 12.36
CA THR A 232 -8.96 -11.26 12.35
C THR A 232 -8.83 -10.11 13.34
N ARG A 233 -7.85 -10.20 14.26
CA ARG A 233 -7.54 -9.09 15.17
C ARG A 233 -7.08 -7.86 14.38
N THR A 234 -7.41 -6.66 14.86
CA THR A 234 -7.15 -5.40 14.16
C THR A 234 -5.66 -5.14 13.91
N ASP A 235 -4.77 -5.57 14.80
CA ASP A 235 -3.32 -5.52 14.61
C ASP A 235 -2.86 -6.38 13.42
N ILE A 236 -3.40 -7.59 13.28
CA ILE A 236 -3.11 -8.49 12.16
C ILE A 236 -3.71 -7.93 10.86
N VAL A 237 -4.89 -7.29 10.90
CA VAL A 237 -5.51 -6.66 9.73
C VAL A 237 -4.56 -5.67 9.08
N VAL A 238 -3.93 -4.78 9.85
CA VAL A 238 -2.98 -3.79 9.31
C VAL A 238 -1.79 -4.47 8.65
N MET A 239 -1.25 -5.52 9.27
CA MET A 239 -0.15 -6.29 8.67
C MET A 239 -0.55 -6.95 7.35
N VAL A 240 -1.76 -7.52 7.26
CA VAL A 240 -2.29 -8.11 6.01
C VAL A 240 -2.46 -7.06 4.93
N ILE A 241 -2.96 -5.87 5.29
CA ILE A 241 -3.11 -4.74 4.36
C ILE A 241 -1.75 -4.34 3.80
N MET A 242 -0.76 -4.10 4.67
CA MET A 242 0.60 -3.72 4.25
C MET A 242 1.25 -4.78 3.36
N ALA A 243 1.12 -6.06 3.74
CA ALA A 243 1.61 -7.18 2.95
C ALA A 243 0.98 -7.23 1.55
N ALA A 244 -0.33 -6.97 1.44
CA ALA A 244 -1.00 -6.94 0.15
C ALA A 244 -0.50 -5.79 -0.74
N CYS A 245 -0.27 -4.60 -0.19
CA CYS A 245 0.30 -3.46 -0.92
C CYS A 245 1.72 -3.77 -1.41
N PHE A 246 2.55 -4.37 -0.56
CA PHE A 246 3.89 -4.84 -0.92
C PHE A 246 3.84 -5.83 -2.09
N LEU A 247 3.01 -6.87 -1.98
CA LEU A 247 2.89 -7.90 -3.02
C LEU A 247 2.30 -7.33 -4.32
N HIS A 248 1.46 -6.28 -4.25
CA HIS A 248 0.99 -5.55 -5.42
C HIS A 248 2.15 -4.85 -6.13
N ASN A 249 3.02 -4.15 -5.42
CA ASN A 249 4.18 -3.47 -6.00
C ASN A 249 5.21 -4.43 -6.59
N MET A 250 5.45 -5.57 -5.95
CA MET A 250 6.35 -6.62 -6.46
C MET A 250 6.04 -7.05 -7.89
N ARG A 251 4.78 -6.96 -8.31
CA ARG A 251 4.37 -7.27 -9.69
C ARG A 251 5.13 -6.43 -10.72
N TYR A 252 5.38 -5.16 -10.40
CA TYR A 252 5.90 -4.17 -11.33
C TYR A 252 7.44 -4.12 -11.33
N GLY A 253 8.09 -4.49 -10.21
CA GLY A 253 9.55 -4.41 -10.06
C GLY A 253 10.38 -5.29 -11.01
N LEU A 254 9.79 -6.34 -11.60
CA LEU A 254 10.49 -7.21 -12.58
C LEU A 254 10.27 -6.81 -14.04
N GLN A 255 9.24 -6.00 -14.34
CA GLN A 255 8.94 -5.63 -15.73
C GLN A 255 9.81 -4.47 -16.23
N ASP A 256 10.31 -3.62 -15.32
CA ASP A 256 11.00 -2.37 -15.67
C ASP A 256 12.51 -2.32 -15.29
N GLY A 257 13.08 -3.40 -14.75
CA GLY A 257 14.50 -3.37 -14.32
C GLY A 257 14.79 -2.28 -13.28
N ASP A 258 13.82 -2.05 -12.39
CA ASP A 258 13.73 -0.92 -11.46
C ASP A 258 14.97 -0.76 -10.55
N ARG A 259 15.25 0.45 -10.06
CA ARG A 259 16.36 0.73 -9.12
C ARG A 259 16.23 -0.11 -7.86
N ASN A 260 15.02 -0.29 -7.33
CA ASN A 260 14.78 -1.16 -6.18
C ASN A 260 15.15 -2.61 -6.49
N TRP A 261 15.04 -3.05 -7.75
CA TRP A 261 15.51 -4.35 -8.19
C TRP A 261 17.04 -4.38 -8.39
N ARG A 262 17.63 -3.40 -9.08
CA ARG A 262 19.09 -3.33 -9.35
C ARG A 262 19.92 -3.13 -8.08
N THR A 263 19.59 -2.16 -7.24
CA THR A 263 20.24 -1.91 -5.94
C THR A 263 20.17 -3.15 -5.04
N MET A 264 19.09 -3.92 -5.15
CA MET A 264 18.89 -5.16 -4.41
C MET A 264 19.62 -6.36 -5.01
N MET A 265 19.73 -6.46 -6.34
CA MET A 265 20.57 -7.46 -7.01
C MET A 265 22.07 -7.23 -6.74
N THR A 266 22.48 -5.96 -6.63
CA THR A 266 23.84 -5.59 -6.19
C THR A 266 24.06 -5.89 -4.71
N GLY A 267 23.06 -5.64 -3.85
CA GLY A 267 23.08 -6.03 -2.43
C GLY A 267 23.08 -7.54 -2.20
N LEU A 268 22.48 -8.32 -3.11
CA LEU A 268 22.49 -9.78 -3.10
C LEU A 268 23.87 -10.35 -3.45
N LYS A 269 24.57 -9.75 -4.43
CA LYS A 269 25.97 -10.13 -4.72
C LYS A 269 26.87 -9.88 -3.52
N THR A 270 26.77 -8.71 -2.87
CA THR A 270 27.59 -8.38 -1.70
C THR A 270 27.24 -9.18 -0.43
N LEU A 271 26.02 -9.70 -0.31
CA LEU A 271 25.62 -10.62 0.77
C LEU A 271 26.11 -12.05 0.53
N GLN A 272 26.13 -12.53 -0.72
CA GLN A 272 26.77 -13.79 -1.08
C GLN A 272 28.29 -13.76 -0.84
N ASP A 273 28.89 -12.58 -0.97
CA ASP A 273 30.31 -12.31 -0.69
C ASP A 273 30.60 -11.93 0.78
N GLY A 274 29.59 -12.00 1.67
CA GLY A 274 29.75 -11.86 3.12
C GLY A 274 30.00 -10.46 3.67
N ASN A 275 29.74 -9.38 2.92
CA ASN A 275 30.25 -8.04 3.26
C ASN A 275 29.18 -6.92 3.33
N TRP A 276 28.04 -7.17 3.99
CA TRP A 276 27.00 -6.15 4.18
C TRP A 276 27.07 -5.47 5.57
N LYS A 277 27.44 -4.18 5.60
CA LYS A 277 27.28 -3.30 6.78
C LYS A 277 26.03 -2.43 6.60
N GLY A 278 24.88 -2.91 7.09
CA GLY A 278 23.61 -2.17 7.04
C GLY A 278 23.56 -0.99 8.01
N THR A 279 23.03 0.14 7.55
CA THR A 279 22.83 1.36 8.34
C THR A 279 21.68 1.19 9.33
N ARG A 280 21.98 1.42 10.62
CA ARG A 280 21.04 1.45 11.75
C ARG A 280 20.12 2.69 11.65
N LYS A 281 18.99 2.62 10.97
CA LYS A 281 17.86 3.56 11.18
C LYS A 281 16.59 2.91 10.63
N GLY A 282 15.66 2.53 11.51
CA GLY A 282 14.36 1.99 11.11
C GLY A 282 13.73 0.96 12.04
N VAL A 283 14.40 0.54 13.11
CA VAL A 283 13.91 -0.54 14.00
C VAL A 283 13.21 -0.03 15.26
N GLN A 284 13.24 1.27 15.59
CA GLN A 284 12.79 1.74 16.92
C GLN A 284 11.38 2.32 17.02
N ASP A 285 10.71 2.77 15.95
CA ASP A 285 9.48 3.57 16.14
C ASP A 285 8.12 2.86 16.08
N TRP A 286 8.06 1.55 15.81
CA TRP A 286 6.76 0.85 15.66
C TRP A 286 6.13 0.35 16.96
N ARG A 287 6.68 0.72 18.13
CA ARG A 287 6.12 0.34 19.46
C ARG A 287 5.19 1.38 20.07
N VAL A 288 4.96 2.53 19.43
CA VAL A 288 4.16 3.62 20.00
C VAL A 288 2.89 3.85 19.19
N MET A 289 1.96 2.89 19.24
CA MET A 289 0.53 3.12 19.04
C MET A 289 -0.25 2.21 19.99
N ARG A 290 -0.14 2.50 21.29
CA ARG A 290 -1.13 2.10 22.30
C ARG A 290 -2.14 3.21 22.47
#